data_AF-A0A948PR31-F1
#
_entry.id   AF-A0A948PR31-F1
#
_cell.length_a   1.000
_cell.length_b   1.000
_cell.length_c   1.000
_cell.angle_alpha   90.00
_cell.angle_beta   90.00
_cell.angle_gamma   90.00
#
_symmetry.space_group_name_H-M   'P 1'
#
loop_
_entity.id
_entity.type
_entity.pdbx_description
1 polymer ?
#
loop_
_entity_poly.entity_id
_entity_poly.type
_entity_poly.pdbx_seq_one_letter_code
_entity_poly.pdbx_strand_id
1 'polypeptide(L)'
;MKKIGLVSIFLVFGLVGHGFCQEAVTNSQILEKLNSLEVKIARLEKGQKSLQKQMDSLDKRIDDLRNLLYVILAGMFALVGFVIWDRRTALAPAVKKIEILEEREKTVEKILKEFALKEPKLAAVMRNVAL
;
A
#
# COMPACT_ATOMS: atom_id res chain seq x y z
N MET A 1 -49.07 -69.46 49.89
CA MET A 1 -49.13 -68.20 49.12
C MET A 1 -47.88 -67.31 49.21
N LYS A 2 -47.00 -67.43 50.23
CA LYS A 2 -45.78 -66.58 50.35
C LYS A 2 -44.67 -66.81 49.29
N LYS A 3 -44.54 -68.03 48.74
CA LYS A 3 -43.46 -68.36 47.77
C LYS A 3 -43.63 -67.72 46.39
N ILE A 4 -44.87 -67.45 45.97
CA ILE A 4 -45.20 -66.91 44.64
C ILE A 4 -44.88 -65.40 44.56
N GLY A 5 -45.09 -64.65 45.64
CA GLY A 5 -44.74 -63.23 45.70
C GLY A 5 -43.24 -62.95 45.75
N LEU A 6 -42.44 -63.87 46.30
CA LEU A 6 -40.98 -63.72 46.34
C LEU A 6 -40.36 -63.94 44.95
N VAL A 7 -40.90 -64.88 44.17
CA VAL A 7 -40.49 -65.12 42.78
C VAL A 7 -40.86 -63.93 41.88
N SER A 8 -42.04 -63.31 42.07
CA SER A 8 -42.39 -62.12 41.27
C SER A 8 -41.50 -60.93 41.59
N ILE A 9 -41.12 -60.74 42.86
CA ILE A 9 -40.17 -59.70 43.26
C ILE A 9 -38.79 -59.94 42.63
N PHE A 10 -38.32 -61.18 42.60
CA PHE A 10 -37.04 -61.52 41.95
C PHE A 10 -37.08 -61.33 40.44
N LEU A 11 -38.22 -61.63 39.82
CA LEU A 11 -38.45 -61.46 38.38
C LEU A 11 -38.55 -59.98 38.00
N VAL A 12 -39.17 -59.15 38.83
CA VAL A 12 -39.22 -57.68 38.67
C VAL A 12 -37.82 -57.07 38.88
N PHE A 13 -37.06 -57.51 39.89
CA PHE A 13 -35.68 -57.05 40.09
C PHE A 13 -34.74 -57.46 38.95
N GLY A 14 -34.89 -58.68 38.42
CA GLY A 14 -34.13 -59.15 37.26
C GLY A 14 -34.41 -58.32 36.01
N LEU A 15 -35.68 -57.95 35.78
CA LEU A 15 -36.09 -57.13 34.63
C LEU A 15 -35.61 -55.67 34.72
N VAL A 16 -35.60 -55.10 35.94
CA VAL A 16 -35.09 -53.74 36.19
C VAL A 16 -33.57 -53.67 36.11
N GLY A 17 -32.85 -54.74 36.50
CA GLY A 17 -31.38 -54.80 36.43
C GLY A 17 -30.82 -54.76 35.00
N HIS A 18 -31.55 -55.28 34.00
CA HIS A 18 -31.12 -55.23 32.60
C HIS A 18 -31.18 -53.83 31.99
N GLY A 19 -31.98 -52.91 32.54
CA GLY A 19 -32.14 -51.54 32.03
C GLY A 19 -31.00 -50.58 32.39
N PHE A 20 -30.20 -50.89 33.41
CA PHE A 20 -29.15 -49.99 33.94
C PHE A 20 -27.76 -50.19 33.31
N CYS A 21 -27.60 -51.08 32.32
CA CYS A 21 -26.29 -51.33 31.67
C CYS A 21 -26.07 -50.57 30.35
N GLN A 22 -26.97 -49.67 29.96
CA GLN A 22 -26.89 -48.98 28.66
C GLN A 22 -26.66 -47.46 28.77
N GLU A 23 -25.97 -47.01 29.82
CA GLU A 23 -25.60 -45.59 29.97
C GLU A 23 -24.16 -45.39 30.46
N ALA A 24 -23.29 -46.36 30.22
CA ALA A 24 -21.85 -46.15 30.26
C ALA A 24 -21.37 -46.02 28.81
N VAL A 25 -21.09 -44.80 28.37
CA VAL A 25 -20.27 -44.58 27.17
C VAL A 25 -19.03 -45.47 27.32
N THR A 26 -18.92 -46.52 26.51
CA THR A 26 -17.84 -47.50 26.62
C THR A 26 -16.51 -46.75 26.49
N ASN A 27 -15.63 -46.83 27.50
CA ASN A 27 -14.35 -46.11 27.55
C ASN A 27 -13.53 -46.25 26.25
N SER A 28 -13.69 -47.36 25.52
CA SER A 28 -13.09 -47.59 24.20
C SER A 28 -13.52 -46.60 23.12
N GLN A 29 -14.80 -46.18 23.10
CA GLN A 29 -15.31 -45.21 22.13
C GLN A 29 -14.77 -43.80 22.40
N ILE A 30 -14.54 -43.45 23.67
CA ILE A 30 -13.92 -42.18 24.07
C ILE A 30 -12.46 -42.16 23.61
N LEU A 31 -11.71 -43.25 23.83
CA LEU A 31 -10.31 -43.36 23.40
C LEU A 31 -10.19 -43.28 21.86
N GLU A 32 -11.08 -43.92 21.12
CA GLU A 32 -11.09 -43.84 19.65
C GLU A 32 -11.37 -42.41 19.17
N LYS A 33 -12.35 -41.73 19.77
CA LYS A 33 -12.65 -40.32 19.46
C LYS A 33 -11.46 -39.42 19.81
N LEU A 34 -10.80 -39.61 20.96
CA LEU A 34 -9.61 -38.86 21.36
C LEU A 34 -8.47 -39.03 20.35
N ASN A 35 -8.15 -40.27 19.96
CA ASN A 35 -7.11 -40.54 18.96
C ASN A 35 -7.47 -39.90 17.60
N SER A 36 -8.73 -39.98 17.18
CA SER A 36 -9.18 -39.32 15.95
C SER A 36 -9.07 -37.79 16.00
N LEU A 37 -9.24 -37.19 17.19
CA LEU A 37 -9.08 -35.77 17.42
C LEU A 37 -7.61 -35.36 17.42
N GLU A 38 -6.74 -36.13 18.07
CA GLU A 38 -5.28 -35.90 18.03
C GLU A 38 -4.75 -35.91 16.59
N VAL A 39 -5.18 -36.88 15.77
CA VAL A 39 -4.79 -36.93 14.35
C VAL A 39 -5.28 -35.70 13.58
N LYS A 40 -6.51 -35.23 13.85
CA LYS A 40 -7.05 -34.01 13.22
C LYS A 40 -6.28 -32.77 13.66
N ILE A 41 -5.97 -32.64 14.95
CA ILE A 41 -5.17 -31.53 15.50
C ILE A 41 -3.79 -31.54 14.87
N ALA A 42 -3.11 -32.68 14.81
CA ALA A 42 -1.79 -32.79 14.18
C ALA A 42 -1.81 -32.41 12.69
N ARG A 43 -2.89 -32.72 11.97
CA ARG A 43 -3.08 -32.27 10.56
C ARG A 43 -3.32 -30.76 10.48
N LEU A 44 -4.13 -30.21 11.38
CA LEU A 44 -4.40 -28.76 11.43
C LEU A 44 -3.13 -27.97 11.77
N GLU A 45 -2.33 -28.42 12.74
CA GLU A 45 -1.04 -27.79 13.07
C GLU A 45 -0.08 -27.79 11.89
N LYS A 46 0.01 -28.90 11.14
CA LYS A 46 0.82 -28.96 9.92
C LYS A 46 0.30 -28.00 8.84
N GLY A 47 -1.02 -27.92 8.68
CA GLY A 47 -1.66 -26.96 7.79
C GLY A 47 -1.35 -25.51 8.18
N GLN A 48 -1.49 -25.17 9.45
CA GLN A 48 -1.21 -23.85 9.99
C GLN A 48 0.27 -23.48 9.82
N LYS A 49 1.21 -24.39 10.10
CA LYS A 49 2.64 -24.16 9.85
C LYS A 49 2.97 -23.93 8.37
N SER A 50 2.29 -24.64 7.46
CA SER A 50 2.45 -24.42 6.02
C SER A 50 1.93 -23.04 5.60
N LEU A 51 0.76 -22.64 6.11
CA LEU A 51 0.18 -21.33 5.86
C LEU A 51 1.05 -20.20 6.43
N GLN A 52 1.59 -20.37 7.65
CA GLN A 52 2.50 -19.41 8.25
C GLN A 52 3.73 -19.17 7.38
N LYS A 53 4.36 -20.25 6.87
CA LYS A 53 5.50 -20.13 5.94
C LYS A 53 5.14 -19.38 4.65
N GLN A 54 3.93 -19.59 4.13
CA GLN A 54 3.45 -18.87 2.95
C GLN A 54 3.21 -17.39 3.25
N MET A 55 2.61 -17.07 4.40
CA MET A 55 2.42 -15.70 4.86
C MET A 55 3.76 -14.98 5.02
N ASP A 56 4.73 -15.60 5.71
CA ASP A 56 6.06 -15.03 5.90
C ASP A 56 6.77 -14.78 4.55
N SER A 57 6.57 -15.67 3.56
CA SER A 57 7.09 -15.49 2.21
C SER A 57 6.40 -14.36 1.44
N LEU A 58 5.11 -14.14 1.68
CA LEU A 58 4.35 -13.06 1.06
C LEU A 58 4.72 -11.71 1.68
N ASP A 59 4.89 -11.65 2.99
CA ASP A 59 5.31 -10.43 3.70
C ASP A 59 6.66 -9.93 3.18
N LYS A 60 7.65 -10.82 3.00
CA LYS A 60 8.93 -10.44 2.38
C LYS A 60 8.76 -9.83 0.99
N ARG A 61 7.91 -10.43 0.15
CA ARG A 61 7.64 -9.92 -1.20
C ARG A 61 6.92 -8.57 -1.17
N ILE A 62 6.00 -8.38 -0.22
CA ILE A 62 5.29 -7.11 -0.02
C ILE A 62 6.26 -6.03 0.44
N ASP A 63 7.20 -6.34 1.33
CA ASP A 63 8.22 -5.40 1.78
C ASP A 63 9.17 -5.01 0.64
N ASP A 64 9.59 -5.96 -0.20
CA ASP A 64 10.37 -5.67 -1.40
C ASP A 64 9.61 -4.74 -2.37
N LEU A 65 8.31 -5.01 -2.59
CA LEU A 65 7.43 -4.17 -3.42
C LEU A 65 7.25 -2.77 -2.84
N ARG A 66 7.06 -2.66 -1.52
CA ARG A 66 6.97 -1.37 -0.81
C ARG A 66 8.26 -0.58 -0.94
N ASN A 67 9.40 -1.24 -0.76
CA ASN A 67 10.70 -0.58 -0.89
C ASN A 67 10.91 -0.04 -2.31
N LEU A 68 10.56 -0.83 -3.33
CA LEU A 68 10.60 -0.39 -4.73
C LEU A 68 9.66 0.80 -4.97
N LEU A 69 8.42 0.77 -4.46
CA LEU A 69 7.49 1.90 -4.51
C LEU A 69 8.07 3.16 -3.85
N TYR A 70 8.69 3.04 -2.69
CA TYR A 70 9.34 4.17 -2.03
C TYR A 70 10.51 4.73 -2.84
N VAL A 71 11.31 3.87 -3.48
CA VAL A 71 12.40 4.31 -4.36
C VAL A 71 11.85 5.07 -5.58
N ILE A 72 10.78 4.57 -6.22
CA ILE A 72 10.16 5.26 -7.36
C ILE A 72 9.55 6.60 -6.91
N LEU A 73 8.81 6.63 -5.80
CA LEU A 73 8.24 7.86 -5.27
C LEU A 73 9.32 8.86 -4.89
N ALA A 74 10.37 8.44 -4.19
CA ALA A 74 11.51 9.28 -3.86
C ALA A 74 12.20 9.81 -5.13
N GLY A 75 12.35 8.97 -6.15
CA GLY A 75 12.86 9.38 -7.46
C GLY A 75 11.98 10.41 -8.16
N MET A 76 10.65 10.24 -8.13
CA MET A 76 9.70 11.21 -8.65
C MET A 76 9.77 12.55 -7.91
N PHE A 77 9.78 12.53 -6.57
CA PHE A 77 9.92 13.75 -5.77
C PHE A 77 11.28 14.41 -5.97
N ALA A 78 12.35 13.63 -6.11
CA ALA A 78 13.67 14.14 -6.44
C ALA A 78 13.69 14.81 -7.82
N LEU A 79 13.07 14.22 -8.84
CA LEU A 79 12.95 14.82 -10.17
C LEU A 79 12.10 16.09 -10.14
N VAL A 80 10.96 16.10 -9.46
CA VAL A 80 10.11 17.30 -9.35
C VAL A 80 10.83 18.40 -8.57
N GLY A 81 11.48 18.06 -7.47
CA GLY A 81 12.31 18.99 -6.70
C GLY A 81 13.49 19.53 -7.51
N PHE A 82 14.15 18.65 -8.28
CA PHE A 82 15.25 19.01 -9.18
C PHE A 82 14.78 19.92 -10.31
N VAL A 83 13.64 19.67 -10.94
CA VAL A 83 13.07 20.55 -11.99
C VAL A 83 12.69 21.93 -11.43
N ILE A 84 12.14 21.98 -10.22
CA ILE A 84 11.83 23.26 -9.54
C ILE A 84 13.13 24.02 -9.23
N TRP A 85 14.19 23.32 -8.84
CA TRP A 85 15.53 23.88 -8.62
C TRP A 85 16.19 24.35 -9.93
N ASP A 86 16.07 23.57 -11.01
CA ASP A 86 16.59 23.86 -12.34
C ASP A 86 15.97 25.14 -12.90
N ARG A 87 14.64 25.31 -12.81
CA ARG A 87 13.96 26.52 -13.26
C ARG A 87 14.45 27.79 -12.55
N ARG A 88 14.72 27.73 -11.24
CA ARG A 88 15.28 28.86 -10.47
C ARG A 88 16.71 29.23 -10.91
N THR A 89 17.47 28.25 -11.40
CA THR A 89 18.90 28.43 -11.76
C THR A 89 19.08 28.78 -13.25
N ALA A 90 18.23 28.24 -14.15
CA ALA A 90 18.29 28.47 -15.59
C ALA A 90 17.57 29.73 -16.08
N LEU A 91 16.53 30.21 -15.38
CA LEU A 91 15.84 31.46 -15.75
C LEU A 91 16.57 32.73 -15.31
N ALA A 92 17.48 32.65 -14.33
CA ALA A 92 18.24 33.79 -13.85
C ALA A 92 19.06 34.49 -14.96
N PRO A 93 19.82 33.79 -15.83
CA PRO A 93 20.50 34.44 -16.96
C PRO A 93 19.57 34.85 -18.10
N ALA A 94 18.41 34.20 -18.27
CA ALA A 94 17.46 34.53 -19.32
C ALA A 94 16.74 35.85 -19.04
N VAL A 95 16.31 36.08 -17.79
CA VAL A 95 15.71 37.36 -17.37
C VAL A 95 16.74 38.49 -17.43
N LYS A 96 17.98 38.25 -16.97
CA LYS A 96 19.06 39.25 -17.07
C LYS A 96 19.36 39.66 -18.51
N LYS A 97 19.32 38.73 -19.47
CA LYS A 97 19.54 39.05 -20.89
C LYS A 97 18.43 39.94 -21.46
N ILE A 98 17.18 39.75 -21.03
CA ILE A 98 16.05 40.57 -21.47
C ILE A 98 16.18 42.00 -20.93
N GLU A 99 16.55 42.15 -19.66
CA GLU A 99 16.74 43.46 -19.02
C GLU A 99 17.88 44.27 -19.68
N ILE A 100 19.00 43.60 -20.00
CA ILE A 100 20.11 44.23 -20.73
C ILE A 100 19.70 44.65 -22.16
N LEU A 101 18.81 43.90 -22.82
CA LEU A 101 18.32 44.26 -24.15
C LEU A 101 17.42 45.48 -24.11
N GLU A 102 16.51 45.59 -23.13
CA GLU A 102 15.66 46.78 -22.96
C GLU A 102 16.47 48.05 -22.68
N GLU A 103 17.51 47.98 -21.84
CA GLU A 103 18.37 49.14 -21.58
C GLU A 103 19.14 49.60 -22.82
N ARG A 104 19.57 48.65 -23.66
CA ARG A 104 20.24 48.96 -24.93
C ARG A 104 19.27 49.59 -25.92
N GLU A 105 18.04 49.11 -26.02
CA GLU A 105 17.01 49.74 -26.86
C GLU A 105 16.73 51.18 -26.42
N LYS A 106 16.52 51.43 -25.12
CA LYS A 106 16.29 52.79 -24.61
C LYS A 106 17.46 53.73 -24.89
N THR A 107 18.70 53.24 -24.75
CA THR A 107 19.90 54.03 -25.04
C THR A 107 20.00 54.35 -26.52
N VAL A 108 19.76 53.37 -27.39
CA VAL A 108 19.73 53.56 -28.84
C VAL A 108 18.63 54.54 -29.24
N GLU A 109 17.43 54.44 -28.68
CA GLU A 109 16.32 55.36 -28.94
C GLU A 109 16.67 56.81 -28.55
N LYS A 110 17.31 57.00 -27.39
CA LYS A 110 17.75 58.32 -26.92
C LYS A 110 18.77 58.95 -27.86
N ILE A 111 19.77 58.16 -28.26
CA ILE A 111 20.79 58.57 -29.23
C ILE A 111 20.10 58.94 -30.55
N LEU A 112 19.22 58.09 -31.07
CA LEU A 112 18.52 58.33 -32.32
C LEU A 112 17.64 59.59 -32.28
N LYS A 113 16.99 59.88 -31.15
CA LYS A 113 16.23 61.13 -30.92
C LYS A 113 17.15 62.37 -30.89
N GLU A 114 18.27 62.31 -30.19
CA GLU A 114 19.25 63.41 -30.16
C GLU A 114 19.87 63.67 -31.53
N PHE A 115 20.16 62.61 -32.30
CA PHE A 115 20.67 62.73 -33.67
C PHE A 115 19.59 63.22 -34.65
N ALA A 116 18.33 62.82 -34.51
CA ALA A 116 17.23 63.29 -35.34
C ALA A 116 16.95 64.80 -35.14
N LEU A 117 17.22 65.34 -33.95
CA LEU A 117 17.13 66.78 -33.67
C LEU A 117 18.26 67.59 -34.33
N LYS A 118 19.42 66.98 -34.57
CA LYS A 118 20.60 67.65 -35.15
C LYS A 118 20.67 67.53 -36.67
N GLU A 119 20.09 66.49 -37.28
CA GLU A 119 20.13 66.26 -38.72
C GLU A 119 18.74 66.28 -39.40
N PRO A 120 18.48 67.24 -40.32
CA PRO A 120 17.18 67.35 -41.00
C PRO A 120 16.86 66.16 -41.93
N LYS A 121 17.88 65.43 -42.43
CA LYS A 121 17.67 64.21 -43.24
C LYS A 121 17.26 63.00 -42.39
N LEU A 122 17.79 62.87 -41.17
CA LEU A 122 17.48 61.75 -40.29
C LEU A 122 16.06 61.85 -39.71
N ALA A 123 15.60 63.08 -39.44
CA ALA A 123 14.21 63.35 -39.03
C ALA A 123 13.18 62.91 -40.08
N ALA A 124 13.49 63.06 -41.36
CA ALA A 124 12.62 62.62 -42.46
C ALA A 124 12.52 61.08 -42.54
N VAL A 125 13.64 60.37 -42.31
CA VAL A 125 13.66 58.90 -42.28
C VAL A 125 12.91 58.36 -41.07
N MET A 126 13.08 58.95 -39.89
CA MET A 126 12.30 58.56 -38.70
C MET A 126 10.79 58.76 -38.88
N ARG A 127 10.36 59.85 -39.53
CA ARG A 127 8.94 60.09 -39.83
C ARG A 127 8.32 59.05 -40.75
N ASN A 128 9.10 58.51 -41.69
CA ASN A 128 8.64 57.46 -42.62
C ASN A 128 8.70 56.05 -42.02
N VAL A 129 9.58 55.79 -41.05
CA VAL A 129 9.73 54.47 -40.40
C VAL A 129 8.78 54.31 -39.19
N ALA A 130 8.31 55.41 -38.60
CA ALA A 130 7.36 55.41 -37.48
C ALA A 130 5.87 55.30 -37.90
N LEU A 131 5.60 54.99 -39.17
CA LEU A 131 4.27 54.72 -39.74
C LEU A 131 4.18 53.28 -40.25
#